data_AF-A0A1M7AQV8-F1
#
_entry.id   AF-A0A1M7AQV8-F1
#
_cell.length_a   1.000
_cell.length_b   1.000
_cell.length_c   1.000
_cell.angle_alpha   90.00
_cell.angle_beta   90.00
_cell.angle_gamma   90.00
#
_symmetry.space_group_name_H-M   'P 1'
#
loop_
_entity.id
_entity.type
_entity.pdbx_description
1 polymer ?
#
loop_
_entity_poly.entity_id
_entity_poly.type
_entity_poly.pdbx_seq_one_letter_code
_entity_poly.pdbx_strand_id
1 'polypeptide(L)'
;MSKSKTLIEIRSLARSHTRTALNVLVGIMRSKDATAAARVSAANAILDRGWGKATQTIETGDDGPLELIHRIELRADFQHLRRWRKSVEQAQSYTFKAVITIIVTGFVGAVWLGIKVMLGK
;
A
#
# COMPACT_ATOMS: atom_id res chain seq x y z
N MET A 1 37.54 -7.77 0.18
CA MET A 1 36.97 -6.68 -0.65
C MET A 1 35.65 -6.23 -0.02
N SER A 2 35.57 -4.95 0.33
CA SER A 2 34.73 -4.40 1.40
C SER A 2 33.22 -4.32 1.09
N LYS A 3 32.37 -4.85 1.98
CA LYS A 3 30.89 -4.77 2.02
C LYS A 3 30.35 -3.35 1.74
N SER A 4 31.12 -2.32 2.06
CA SER A 4 30.78 -0.91 1.79
C SER A 4 30.69 -0.56 0.30
N LYS A 5 31.55 -1.14 -0.57
CA LYS A 5 31.51 -0.89 -2.02
C LYS A 5 30.25 -1.48 -2.65
N THR A 6 29.91 -2.71 -2.29
CA THR A 6 28.68 -3.38 -2.73
C THR A 6 27.41 -2.61 -2.33
N LEU A 7 27.38 -2.06 -1.10
CA LEU A 7 26.25 -1.23 -0.65
C LEU A 7 26.14 0.10 -1.41
N ILE A 8 27.27 0.71 -1.78
CA ILE A 8 27.29 1.94 -2.59
C ILE A 8 26.78 1.65 -4.00
N GLU A 9 27.19 0.54 -4.62
CA GLU A 9 26.74 0.11 -5.94
C GLU A 9 25.23 -0.16 -5.97
N ILE A 10 24.70 -0.90 -4.98
CA ILE A 10 23.26 -1.15 -4.85
C ILE A 10 22.47 0.16 -4.71
N ARG A 11 22.98 1.12 -3.94
CA ARG A 11 22.32 2.43 -3.77
C ARG A 11 22.35 3.26 -5.05
N SER A 12 23.44 3.20 -5.81
CA SER A 12 23.56 3.88 -7.11
C SER A 12 22.55 3.31 -8.10
N LEU A 13 22.48 1.98 -8.19
CA LEU A 13 21.52 1.27 -9.03
C LEU A 13 20.07 1.53 -8.62
N ALA A 14 19.76 1.57 -7.33
CA ALA A 14 18.43 1.92 -6.86
C ALA A 14 18.05 3.37 -7.27
N ARG A 15 18.99 4.31 -7.23
CA ARG A 15 18.76 5.70 -7.65
C ARG A 15 18.49 5.81 -9.14
N SER A 16 19.18 5.04 -9.99
CA SER A 16 18.93 5.07 -11.44
C SER A 16 17.50 4.65 -11.79
N HIS A 17 16.87 3.78 -11.00
CA HIS A 17 15.48 3.36 -11.21
C HIS A 17 14.43 4.34 -10.68
N THR A 18 14.82 5.44 -10.01
CA THR A 18 13.88 6.41 -9.41
C THR A 18 12.90 6.98 -10.43
N ARG A 19 13.38 7.31 -11.64
CA ARG A 19 12.56 7.86 -12.72
C ARG A 19 11.49 6.86 -13.17
N THR A 20 11.86 5.60 -13.35
CA THR A 20 10.93 4.54 -13.73
C THR A 20 9.88 4.31 -12.64
N ALA A 21 10.29 4.28 -11.36
CA ALA A 21 9.37 4.14 -10.24
C ALA A 21 8.36 5.30 -10.16
N LEU A 22 8.79 6.53 -10.41
CA LEU A 22 7.89 7.70 -10.47
C LEU A 22 6.87 7.58 -11.60
N ASN A 23 7.30 7.15 -12.79
CA ASN A 23 6.39 6.93 -13.92
C ASN A 23 5.32 5.88 -13.60
N VAL A 24 5.69 4.81 -12.90
CA VAL A 24 4.73 3.78 -12.44
C VAL A 24 3.72 4.37 -11.47
N LEU A 25 4.16 5.16 -10.47
CA LEU A 25 3.24 5.80 -9.52
C LEU A 25 2.27 6.76 -10.21
N VAL A 26 2.76 7.58 -11.14
CA VAL A 26 1.92 8.47 -11.95
C VAL A 26 0.93 7.66 -12.80
N GLY A 27 1.37 6.53 -13.37
CA GLY A 27 0.51 5.62 -14.11
C GLY A 27 -0.61 5.03 -13.25
N ILE A 28 -0.29 4.55 -12.04
CA ILE A 28 -1.28 4.05 -11.08
C ILE A 28 -2.28 5.15 -10.70
N MET A 29 -1.79 6.36 -10.39
CA MET A 29 -2.63 7.50 -10.01
C MET A 29 -3.65 7.89 -11.10
N ARG A 30 -3.24 7.77 -12.38
CA ARG A 30 -4.07 8.08 -13.56
C ARG A 30 -4.93 6.92 -14.04
N SER A 31 -4.62 5.68 -13.64
CA SER A 31 -5.37 4.51 -14.07
C SER A 31 -6.74 4.47 -13.41
N LYS A 32 -7.78 4.33 -14.23
CA LYS A 32 -9.17 4.14 -13.78
C LYS A 32 -9.44 2.73 -13.25
N ASP A 33 -8.59 1.76 -13.60
CA ASP A 33 -8.72 0.36 -13.21
C ASP A 33 -7.97 0.06 -11.89
N ALA A 34 -7.14 0.99 -11.42
CA ALA A 34 -6.49 0.90 -10.12
C ALA A 34 -7.50 1.20 -8.99
N THR A 35 -7.37 0.48 -7.87
CA THR A 35 -8.21 0.72 -6.70
C THR A 35 -8.04 2.16 -6.18
N ALA A 36 -9.09 2.71 -5.57
CA ALA A 36 -9.02 4.05 -4.98
C ALA A 36 -7.85 4.18 -3.97
N ALA A 37 -7.61 3.13 -3.17
CA ALA A 37 -6.49 3.07 -2.24
C ALA A 37 -5.13 3.11 -2.95
N ALA A 38 -4.95 2.36 -4.05
CA ALA A 38 -3.70 2.37 -4.82
C ALA A 38 -3.41 3.74 -5.43
N ARG A 39 -4.45 4.44 -5.93
CA ARG A 39 -4.32 5.81 -6.47
C ARG A 39 -3.94 6.82 -5.39
N VAL A 40 -4.56 6.77 -4.22
CA VAL A 40 -4.24 7.65 -3.08
C VAL A 40 -2.83 7.36 -2.55
N SER A 41 -2.45 6.09 -2.42
CA SER A 41 -1.10 5.71 -2.00
C SER A 41 -0.04 6.19 -3.00
N ALA A 42 -0.33 6.11 -4.31
CA ALA A 42 0.58 6.60 -5.33
C ALA A 42 0.72 8.13 -5.31
N ALA A 43 -0.40 8.85 -5.13
CA ALA A 43 -0.40 10.31 -4.99
C ALA A 43 0.41 10.76 -3.76
N ASN A 44 0.18 10.16 -2.59
CA ASN A 44 0.93 10.47 -1.36
C ASN A 44 2.44 10.20 -1.53
N ALA A 45 2.81 9.10 -2.17
CA ALA A 45 4.22 8.78 -2.42
C ALA A 45 4.92 9.76 -3.38
N ILE A 46 4.18 10.45 -4.25
CA ILE A 46 4.71 11.53 -5.11
C ILE A 46 4.84 12.82 -4.30
N LEU A 47 3.81 13.17 -3.52
CA LEU A 47 3.80 14.38 -2.68
C LEU A 47 4.91 14.35 -1.62
N ASP A 48 5.10 13.22 -0.93
CA ASP A 48 6.16 13.00 0.06
C ASP A 48 7.57 13.26 -0.53
N ARG A 49 7.73 13.10 -1.85
CA ARG A 49 8.99 13.35 -2.55
C ARG A 49 9.11 14.77 -3.11
N GLY A 50 8.01 15.36 -3.56
CA GLY A 50 8.00 16.70 -4.17
C GLY A 50 8.00 17.84 -3.16
N TRP A 51 7.39 17.63 -1.99
CA TRP A 51 7.29 18.63 -0.92
C TRP A 51 8.17 18.31 0.29
N GLY A 52 8.88 17.19 0.24
CA GLY A 52 9.68 16.67 1.34
C GLY A 52 8.82 16.03 2.42
N LYS A 53 9.23 14.85 2.88
CA LYS A 53 8.74 14.29 4.14
C LYS A 53 9.24 15.18 5.27
N ALA A 54 8.44 15.41 6.32
CA ALA A 54 8.84 16.13 7.53
C ALA A 54 10.30 15.81 7.86
N THR A 55 11.14 16.85 7.85
CA THR A 55 12.59 16.79 8.08
C THR A 55 12.88 15.74 9.13
N GLN A 56 13.43 14.59 8.71
CA GLN A 56 14.10 13.74 9.68
C GLN A 56 15.33 14.54 10.06
N THR A 57 15.28 15.18 11.22
CA THR A 57 16.39 15.95 11.77
C THR A 57 17.59 15.02 11.85
N ILE A 58 18.46 15.12 10.85
CA ILE A 58 19.81 14.61 10.96
C ILE A 58 20.54 15.73 11.70
N GLU A 59 20.36 15.78 13.02
CA GLU A 59 21.25 16.58 13.86
C GLU A 59 22.59 15.88 13.84
N THR A 60 23.49 16.47 13.03
CA THR A 60 24.92 16.27 13.17
C THR A 60 25.30 17.03 14.44
N GLY A 61 25.25 16.34 15.57
CA GLY A 61 25.59 16.87 16.87
C GLY A 61 25.85 15.69 17.78
N ASP A 62 27.08 15.63 18.28
CA ASP A 62 27.56 14.64 19.24
C ASP A 62 26.68 14.61 20.51
N ASP A 63 26.76 13.50 21.25
CA ASP A 63 26.23 13.25 22.61
C ASP A 63 24.89 12.50 22.80
N GLY A 64 25.00 11.20 23.12
CA GLY A 64 24.05 10.53 24.04
C GLY A 64 23.47 9.15 23.62
N PRO A 65 23.65 8.07 24.42
CA PRO A 65 23.03 6.74 24.20
C PRO A 65 21.48 6.72 24.21
N LEU A 66 20.83 7.80 24.64
CA LEU A 66 19.38 7.90 24.78
C LEU A 66 18.67 8.18 23.45
N GLU A 67 19.36 8.76 22.46
CA GLU A 67 18.78 9.05 21.14
C GLU A 67 18.63 7.77 20.28
N LEU A 68 19.49 6.77 20.50
CA LEU A 68 19.47 5.52 19.75
C LEU A 68 18.19 4.72 20.02
N ILE A 69 17.72 4.70 21.28
CA ILE A 69 16.48 4.01 21.67
C ILE A 69 15.28 4.70 21.02
N HIS A 70 15.21 6.04 21.06
CA HIS A 70 14.13 6.81 20.43
C HIS A 70 14.08 6.66 18.90
N ARG A 71 15.24 6.60 18.24
CA ARG A 71 15.36 6.35 16.78
C ARG A 71 14.90 4.95 16.39
N ILE A 72 15.17 3.94 17.22
CA ILE A 72 14.72 2.56 17.00
C ILE A 72 13.20 2.46 17.22
N GLU A 73 12.68 3.10 18.29
CA GLU A 73 11.25 3.18 18.61
C GLU A 73 10.45 3.83 17.47
N LEU A 74 10.87 5.01 16.98
CA LEU A 74 10.24 5.69 15.84
C LEU A 74 10.24 4.83 14.56
N ARG A 75 11.32 4.10 14.30
CA ARG A 75 11.37 3.16 13.16
C ARG A 75 10.44 1.96 13.35
N ALA A 76 10.28 1.47 14.58
CA ALA A 76 9.38 0.38 14.92
C ALA A 76 7.90 0.81 14.83
N ASP A 77 7.58 2.05 15.20
CA ASP A 77 6.26 2.66 15.04
C ASP A 77 5.87 2.86 13.57
N PHE A 78 6.83 3.29 12.74
CA PHE A 78 6.62 3.35 11.29
C PHE A 78 6.43 1.97 10.63
N GLN A 79 6.79 0.86 11.31
CA GLN A 79 6.42 -0.49 10.85
C GLN A 79 4.99 -0.86 11.23
N HIS A 80 4.48 -0.37 12.37
CA HIS A 80 3.08 -0.55 12.76
C HIS A 80 2.12 0.22 11.83
N LEU A 81 2.45 1.47 11.47
CA LEU A 81 1.64 2.26 10.52
C LEU A 81 1.59 1.67 9.11
N ARG A 82 2.66 0.98 8.68
CA ARG A 82 2.66 0.25 7.40
C ARG A 82 1.79 -1.00 7.42
N ARG A 83 1.71 -1.67 8.58
CA ARG A 83 0.79 -2.80 8.76
C ARG A 83 -0.66 -2.34 8.80
N TRP A 84 -0.97 -1.22 9.45
CA TRP A 84 -2.31 -0.64 9.47
C TRP A 84 -2.84 -0.35 8.06
N ARG A 85 -2.00 0.21 7.16
CA ARG A 85 -2.36 0.44 5.76
C ARG A 85 -2.64 -0.85 4.97
N LYS A 86 -1.91 -1.95 5.23
CA LYS A 86 -2.23 -3.26 4.65
C LYS A 86 -3.52 -3.84 5.24
N SER A 87 -3.79 -3.60 6.53
CA SER A 87 -5.00 -4.05 7.21
C SER A 87 -6.27 -3.34 6.72
N VAL A 88 -6.20 -2.05 6.33
CA VAL A 88 -7.36 -1.37 5.70
C VAL A 88 -7.65 -1.84 4.27
N GLU A 89 -6.63 -2.25 3.51
CA GLU A 89 -6.83 -2.87 2.19
C GLU A 89 -7.41 -4.29 2.30
N GLN A 90 -6.96 -5.09 3.28
CA GLN A 90 -7.56 -6.41 3.55
C GLN A 90 -8.98 -6.31 4.10
N ALA A 91 -9.31 -5.29 4.91
CA ALA A 91 -10.62 -5.14 5.52
C ALA A 91 -11.74 -4.85 4.50
N GLN A 92 -11.43 -4.23 3.36
CA GLN A 92 -12.42 -4.04 2.29
C GLN A 92 -12.73 -5.36 1.54
N SER A 93 -11.78 -6.30 1.48
CA SER A 93 -11.92 -7.52 0.68
C SER A 93 -12.88 -8.57 1.28
N TYR A 94 -13.07 -8.60 2.60
CA TYR A 94 -13.95 -9.56 3.26
C TYR A 94 -15.43 -9.20 3.17
N THR A 95 -15.76 -7.91 3.25
CA THR A 95 -17.14 -7.42 3.04
C THR A 95 -17.56 -7.56 1.58
N PHE A 96 -16.66 -7.32 0.62
CA PHE A 96 -16.97 -7.57 -0.80
C PHE A 96 -17.24 -9.06 -1.10
N LYS A 97 -16.46 -9.99 -0.53
CA LYS A 97 -16.72 -11.42 -0.70
C LYS A 97 -18.07 -11.85 -0.12
N ALA A 98 -18.41 -11.38 1.08
CA ALA A 98 -19.69 -11.70 1.72
C ALA A 98 -20.89 -11.17 0.92
N VAL A 99 -20.82 -9.93 0.44
CA VAL A 99 -21.89 -9.32 -0.37
C VAL A 99 -22.08 -10.08 -1.70
N ILE A 100 -21.00 -10.43 -2.39
CA ILE A 100 -21.07 -11.21 -3.65
C ILE A 100 -21.73 -12.57 -3.39
N THR A 101 -21.36 -13.27 -2.32
CA THR A 101 -21.98 -14.56 -1.99
C THR A 101 -23.47 -14.45 -1.66
N ILE A 102 -23.89 -13.37 -0.98
CA ILE A 102 -25.31 -13.12 -0.68
C ILE A 102 -26.10 -12.87 -1.98
N ILE A 103 -25.54 -12.07 -2.89
CA ILE A 103 -26.18 -11.79 -4.20
C ILE A 103 -26.32 -13.08 -5.01
N VAL A 104 -25.24 -13.87 -5.13
CA VAL A 104 -25.27 -15.12 -5.90
C VAL A 104 -26.25 -16.11 -5.29
N THR A 105 -26.26 -16.26 -3.97
CA THR A 105 -27.20 -17.16 -3.27
C THR A 105 -28.65 -16.72 -3.46
N GLY A 106 -28.92 -15.40 -3.39
CA GLY A 106 -30.24 -14.84 -3.65
C GLY A 106 -30.71 -15.05 -5.09
N PHE A 107 -29.80 -14.90 -6.06
CA PHE A 107 -30.14 -15.05 -7.47
C PHE A 107 -30.43 -16.51 -7.85
N VAL A 108 -29.67 -17.47 -7.33
CA VAL A 108 -29.93 -18.90 -7.53
C VAL A 108 -31.31 -19.30 -6.99
N GLY A 109 -31.69 -18.78 -5.82
CA GLY A 109 -33.02 -19.02 -5.25
C GLY A 109 -34.15 -18.47 -6.14
N ALA A 110 -33.99 -17.26 -6.68
CA ALA A 110 -34.98 -16.65 -7.57
C ALA A 110 -35.12 -17.41 -8.90
N VAL A 111 -34.00 -17.84 -9.50
CA VAL A 111 -34.00 -18.63 -10.74
C VAL A 111 -34.65 -20.00 -10.52
N TRP A 112 -34.37 -20.67 -9.40
CA TRP A 112 -35.00 -21.94 -9.05
C TRP A 112 -36.51 -21.82 -8.89
N LEU A 113 -36.98 -20.75 -8.24
CA LEU A 113 -38.41 -20.47 -8.10
C LEU A 113 -39.07 -20.21 -9.46
N GLY A 114 -38.41 -19.44 -10.34
CA GLY A 114 -38.90 -19.14 -11.68
C GLY A 114 -39.04 -20.39 -12.56
N ILE A 115 -38.06 -21.28 -12.54
CA ILE A 115 -38.09 -22.55 -13.28
C ILE A 115 -39.25 -23.43 -12.77
N LYS A 116 -39.44 -23.52 -11.44
CA LYS A 116 -40.51 -24.33 -10.85
C LYS A 116 -41.91 -23.82 -11.20
N VAL A 117 -42.09 -22.49 -11.29
CA VAL A 117 -43.36 -21.88 -11.72
C VAL A 117 -43.63 -22.13 -13.20
N MET A 118 -42.60 -22.20 -14.04
CA MET A 118 -42.75 -22.44 -15.47
C MET A 118 -42.97 -23.91 -15.83
N LEU A 119 -42.43 -24.86 -15.04
CA LEU A 119 -42.63 -26.30 -15.20
C LEU A 119 -43.91 -26.85 -14.53
N GLY A 120 -44.54 -26.05 -13.66
CA GLY A 120 -45.77 -26.41 -12.95
C GLY A 120 -47.07 -25.95 -13.64
N LYS A 121 -46.97 -25.52 -14.90
CA LYS A 121 -48.09 -25.17 -15.80
C LYS A 121 -48.09 -26.14 -16.96
#